data_AF-A0A7V2SLG7-F1
#
_entry.id   AF-A0A7V2SLG7-F1
#
_cell.length_a   1.000
_cell.length_b   1.000
_cell.length_c   1.000
_cell.angle_alpha   90.00
_cell.angle_beta   90.00
_cell.angle_gamma   90.00
#
_symmetry.space_group_name_H-M   'P 1'
#
loop_
_entity.id
_entity.type
_entity.pdbx_description
1 polymer ?
#
loop_
_entity_poly.entity_id
_entity_poly.type
_entity_poly.pdbx_seq_one_letter_code
_entity_poly.pdbx_strand_id
1 'polypeptide(L)'
;MTDPLFKQDAYLKEETATVTEINDRGGIVLDRTIFYPTGGGQPGDKGTMSFNGNTIDIATAVSGPDKITVIHVPASQDVMPSVGDDVELKLDWDTRHKHMRVHTMMHLMCSLVPFPVTGGQVGADGGRLDFDVDDPSKLNKEQLTADLNRIISENHPTSDRWISDEEMAANP
;
A
#
# COMPACT_ATOMS: atom_id res chain seq x y z
N MET A 1 7.71 -16.61 6.77
CA MET A 1 6.49 -15.77 6.73
C MET A 1 6.93 -14.37 7.09
N THR A 2 6.64 -13.37 6.27
CA THR A 2 6.99 -11.97 6.56
C THR A 2 5.89 -11.35 7.41
N ASP A 3 6.24 -10.76 8.56
CA ASP A 3 5.31 -9.98 9.39
C ASP A 3 5.03 -8.61 8.73
N PRO A 4 3.80 -8.34 8.28
CA PRO A 4 3.46 -7.11 7.55
C PRO A 4 3.13 -5.97 8.51
N LEU A 5 4.15 -5.32 9.07
CA LEU A 5 4.01 -4.25 10.06
C LEU A 5 3.17 -3.06 9.55
N PHE A 6 3.14 -2.84 8.23
CA PHE A 6 2.27 -1.83 7.61
C PHE A 6 0.77 -2.07 7.83
N LYS A 7 0.34 -3.28 8.22
CA LYS A 7 -1.04 -3.60 8.63
C LYS A 7 -1.30 -3.31 10.11
N GLN A 8 -0.25 -3.11 10.90
CA GLN A 8 -0.33 -2.85 12.34
C GLN A 8 -0.20 -1.34 12.62
N ASP A 9 0.73 -0.69 11.94
CA ASP A 9 0.93 0.76 11.97
C ASP A 9 1.27 1.28 10.58
N ALA A 10 0.29 1.92 9.92
CA ALA A 10 0.47 2.49 8.59
C ALA A 10 1.39 3.73 8.56
N TYR A 11 1.73 4.30 9.72
CA TYR A 11 2.56 5.49 9.88
C TYR A 11 4.00 5.19 10.32
N LEU A 12 4.34 3.93 10.55
CA LEU A 12 5.71 3.49 10.81
C LEU A 12 6.57 3.67 9.55
N LYS A 13 7.64 4.46 9.65
CA LYS A 13 8.44 4.94 8.51
C LYS A 13 9.81 4.29 8.40
N GLU A 14 10.31 3.81 9.53
CA GLU A 14 11.63 3.22 9.71
C GLU A 14 11.49 2.00 10.62
N GLU A 15 12.24 0.93 10.35
CA GLU A 15 12.21 -0.31 11.13
C GLU A 15 13.46 -1.16 10.86
N THR A 16 13.80 -2.05 11.78
CA THR A 16 14.84 -3.07 11.59
C THR A 16 14.24 -4.43 11.25
N ALA A 17 14.92 -5.21 10.42
CA ALA A 17 14.52 -6.56 10.06
C ALA A 17 15.74 -7.44 9.79
N THR A 18 15.53 -8.75 9.68
CA THR A 18 16.58 -9.70 9.29
C THR A 18 16.28 -10.27 7.91
N VAL A 19 17.30 -10.37 7.07
CA VAL A 19 17.19 -10.99 5.75
C VAL A 19 17.01 -12.49 5.88
N THR A 20 15.90 -13.02 5.38
CA THR A 20 15.58 -14.46 5.45
C THR A 20 15.89 -15.20 4.16
N GLU A 21 15.82 -14.51 3.02
CA GLU A 21 16.07 -15.10 1.70
C GLU A 21 16.48 -14.02 0.70
N ILE A 22 17.33 -14.39 -0.27
CA ILE A 22 17.56 -13.64 -1.50
C ILE A 22 17.29 -14.61 -2.65
N ASN A 23 16.28 -14.31 -3.47
CA ASN A 23 15.90 -15.18 -4.58
C ASN A 23 16.82 -15.00 -5.81
N ASP A 24 16.69 -15.90 -6.79
CA ASP A 24 17.51 -15.92 -8.00
C ASP A 24 17.45 -14.64 -8.87
N ARG A 25 16.46 -13.77 -8.62
CA ARG A 25 16.29 -12.48 -9.31
C ARG A 25 16.84 -11.30 -8.51
N GLY A 26 17.48 -11.55 -7.37
CA GLY A 26 17.98 -10.53 -6.44
C GLY A 26 16.87 -9.88 -5.59
N GLY A 27 15.70 -10.50 -5.48
CA GLY A 27 14.64 -10.04 -4.60
C GLY A 27 14.93 -10.43 -3.14
N ILE A 28 14.78 -9.47 -2.23
CA ILE A 28 15.15 -9.61 -0.81
C ILE A 28 13.89 -9.87 0.02
N VAL A 29 13.88 -10.96 0.78
CA VAL A 29 12.79 -11.32 1.70
C VAL A 29 13.26 -11.15 3.14
N LEU A 30 12.38 -10.60 3.97
CA LEU A 30 12.64 -10.26 5.37
C LEU A 30 11.68 -11.02 6.30
N ASP A 31 12.07 -11.13 7.57
CA ASP A 31 11.20 -11.66 8.63
C ASP A 31 10.00 -10.74 8.92
N ARG A 32 10.18 -9.42 8.77
CA ARG A 32 9.15 -8.38 8.91
C ARG A 32 9.41 -7.22 7.95
N THR A 33 8.38 -6.44 7.63
CA THR A 33 8.57 -5.23 6.82
C THR A 33 7.48 -4.18 6.99
N ILE A 34 7.90 -2.93 6.83
CA ILE A 34 7.03 -1.75 6.72
C ILE A 34 6.65 -1.43 5.25
N PHE A 35 7.27 -2.08 4.27
CA PHE A 35 7.00 -1.85 2.85
C PHE A 35 5.70 -2.55 2.42
N TYR A 36 4.74 -1.76 1.92
CA TYR A 36 3.53 -2.28 1.31
C TYR A 36 3.85 -2.88 -0.06
N PRO A 37 3.56 -4.18 -0.31
CA PRO A 37 3.73 -4.76 -1.63
C PRO A 37 2.65 -4.29 -2.59
N THR A 38 2.98 -4.17 -3.88
CA THR A 38 2.01 -3.84 -4.94
C THR A 38 0.73 -4.70 -4.80
N GLY A 39 -0.43 -4.04 -4.72
CA GLY A 39 -1.72 -4.68 -4.46
C GLY A 39 -2.89 -3.70 -4.51
N GLY A 40 -4.10 -4.19 -4.81
CA GLY A 40 -5.31 -3.35 -4.79
C GLY A 40 -5.29 -2.12 -5.72
N GLY A 41 -4.49 -2.16 -6.79
CA GLY A 41 -4.27 -1.00 -7.67
C GLY A 41 -3.26 0.03 -7.13
N GLN A 42 -2.71 -0.18 -5.94
CA GLN A 42 -1.66 0.66 -5.35
C GLN A 42 -0.26 0.14 -5.70
N PRO A 43 0.64 0.99 -6.21
CA PRO A 43 2.04 0.66 -6.42
C PRO A 43 2.71 0.24 -5.11
N GLY A 44 3.60 -0.74 -5.22
CA GLY A 44 4.43 -1.16 -4.11
C GLY A 44 5.35 -0.04 -3.66
N ASP A 45 5.62 -0.04 -2.36
CA ASP A 45 6.44 0.97 -1.73
C ASP A 45 7.89 0.94 -2.19
N LYS A 46 8.50 2.13 -2.15
CA LYS A 46 9.91 2.37 -2.42
C LYS A 46 10.56 3.05 -1.22
N GLY A 47 11.88 3.03 -1.16
CA GLY A 47 12.62 3.55 -0.02
C GLY A 47 14.07 3.08 -0.04
N THR A 48 14.69 2.94 1.12
CA THR A 48 16.08 2.50 1.26
C THR A 48 16.19 1.34 2.24
N MET A 49 17.25 0.55 2.06
CA MET A 49 17.67 -0.52 2.96
C MET A 49 19.16 -0.36 3.27
N SER A 50 19.52 -0.25 4.54
CA SER A 50 20.91 -0.11 4.98
C SER A 50 21.40 -1.36 5.72
N PHE A 51 22.62 -1.80 5.45
CA PHE A 51 23.25 -2.98 6.06
C PHE A 51 24.77 -2.89 5.90
N ASN A 52 25.52 -3.36 6.91
CA ASN A 52 26.99 -3.47 6.84
C ASN A 52 27.70 -2.18 6.36
N GLY A 53 27.17 -1.00 6.72
CA GLY A 53 27.68 0.31 6.30
C GLY A 53 27.35 0.73 4.86
N ASN A 54 26.58 -0.07 4.12
CA ASN A 54 26.05 0.23 2.80
C ASN A 54 24.57 0.65 2.91
N THR A 55 24.10 1.40 1.91
CA THR A 55 22.68 1.72 1.73
C THR A 55 22.32 1.50 0.26
N ILE A 56 21.22 0.80 0.01
CA ILE A 56 20.68 0.58 -1.33
C ILE A 56 19.27 1.14 -1.44
N ASP A 57 18.89 1.54 -2.64
CA ASP A 57 17.50 1.92 -2.96
C ASP A 57 16.66 0.66 -3.21
N ILE A 58 15.48 0.63 -2.61
CA ILE A 58 14.42 -0.32 -2.93
C ILE A 58 13.46 0.36 -3.90
N ALA A 59 13.42 -0.14 -5.14
CA ALA A 59 12.63 0.44 -6.22
C ALA A 59 11.12 0.16 -6.05
N THR A 60 10.78 -1.03 -5.55
CA THR A 60 9.40 -1.41 -5.24
C THR A 60 9.36 -2.64 -4.32
N ALA A 61 8.22 -2.89 -3.69
CA ALA A 61 7.90 -4.15 -3.04
C ALA A 61 6.77 -4.88 -3.80
N VAL A 62 6.86 -6.20 -3.88
CA VAL A 62 5.85 -7.05 -4.54
C VAL A 62 5.48 -8.25 -3.68
N SER A 63 4.27 -8.74 -3.85
CA SER A 63 3.84 -9.98 -3.17
C SER A 63 4.49 -11.19 -3.84
N GLY A 64 4.98 -12.11 -3.04
CA GLY A 64 5.39 -13.44 -3.49
C GLY A 64 4.21 -14.27 -4.02
N PRO A 65 4.49 -15.46 -4.59
CA PRO A 65 3.46 -16.34 -5.14
C PRO A 65 2.39 -16.76 -4.11
N ASP A 66 2.80 -16.89 -2.84
CA ASP A 66 1.94 -17.25 -1.71
C ASP A 66 1.04 -16.10 -1.21
N LYS A 67 1.18 -14.88 -1.76
CA LYS A 67 0.48 -13.65 -1.36
C LYS A 67 0.73 -13.19 0.08
N ILE A 68 1.66 -13.83 0.78
CA ILE A 68 2.00 -13.54 2.18
C ILE A 68 3.41 -12.98 2.26
N THR A 69 4.33 -13.55 1.50
CA THR A 69 5.72 -13.12 1.44
C THR A 69 5.83 -11.77 0.73
N VAL A 70 6.61 -10.84 1.29
CA VAL A 70 6.93 -9.56 0.66
C VAL A 70 8.35 -9.61 0.11
N ILE A 71 8.49 -9.34 -1.18
CA ILE A 71 9.77 -9.32 -1.88
C ILE A 71 10.12 -7.86 -2.17
N HIS A 72 11.26 -7.41 -1.65
CA HIS A 72 11.83 -6.09 -1.89
C HIS A 72 12.71 -6.16 -3.13
N VAL A 73 12.43 -5.31 -4.12
CA VAL A 73 13.16 -5.27 -5.38
C VAL A 73 14.16 -4.12 -5.31
N PRO A 74 15.48 -4.40 -5.21
CA PRO A 74 16.48 -3.35 -5.17
C PRO A 74 16.61 -2.67 -6.55
N ALA A 75 16.94 -1.38 -6.56
CA ALA A 75 17.10 -0.61 -7.79
C ALA A 75 18.37 -1.00 -8.57
N SER A 76 19.40 -1.47 -7.86
CA SER A 76 20.61 -2.09 -8.40
C SER A 76 21.00 -3.30 -7.54
N GLN A 77 21.77 -4.22 -8.10
CA GLN A 77 22.29 -5.41 -7.40
C GLN A 77 23.82 -5.37 -7.22
N ASP A 78 24.43 -4.19 -7.36
CA ASP A 78 25.89 -4.01 -7.22
C ASP A 78 26.38 -4.31 -5.80
N VAL A 79 25.55 -4.01 -4.80
CA VAL A 79 25.79 -4.28 -3.38
C VAL A 79 24.51 -4.90 -2.82
N MET A 80 24.64 -6.05 -2.16
CA MET A 80 23.50 -6.82 -1.66
C MET A 80 23.78 -7.29 -0.23
N PRO A 81 22.76 -7.39 0.63
CA PRO A 81 22.93 -8.03 1.93
C PRO A 81 23.14 -9.53 1.75
N SER A 82 23.50 -10.21 2.84
CA SER A 82 23.50 -11.66 2.95
C SER A 82 22.29 -12.14 3.76
N VAL A 83 21.88 -13.39 3.54
CA VAL A 83 20.90 -14.03 4.42
C VAL A 83 21.45 -14.06 5.84
N GLY A 84 20.64 -13.60 6.81
CA GLY A 84 21.01 -13.44 8.21
C GLY A 84 21.52 -12.05 8.58
N ASP A 85 21.75 -11.15 7.62
CA ASP A 85 22.10 -9.76 7.92
C ASP A 85 20.91 -9.02 8.55
N ASP A 86 21.20 -8.16 9.52
CA ASP A 86 20.28 -7.14 10.00
C ASP A 86 20.28 -5.95 9.04
N VAL A 87 19.07 -5.48 8.70
CA VAL A 87 18.84 -4.36 7.80
C VAL A 87 18.02 -3.27 8.47
N GLU A 88 18.35 -2.02 8.20
CA GLU A 88 17.52 -0.86 8.53
C GLU A 88 16.71 -0.46 7.30
N LEU A 89 15.39 -0.44 7.46
CA LEU A 89 14.39 -0.10 6.46
C LEU A 89 13.96 1.35 6.63
N LYS A 90 13.82 2.08 5.52
CA LYS A 90 13.25 3.43 5.53
C LYS A 90 12.39 3.65 4.29
N LEU A 91 11.14 4.06 4.48
CA LEU A 91 10.23 4.36 3.38
C LEU A 91 10.55 5.70 2.72
N ASP A 92 10.32 5.82 1.41
CA ASP A 92 9.99 7.12 0.80
C ASP A 92 8.61 7.54 1.34
N TRP A 93 8.65 8.22 2.47
CA TRP A 93 7.45 8.60 3.21
C TRP A 93 6.55 9.54 2.43
N ASP A 94 7.11 10.47 1.66
CA ASP A 94 6.32 11.42 0.88
C ASP A 94 5.47 10.70 -0.17
N THR A 95 6.05 9.69 -0.82
CA THR A 95 5.33 8.85 -1.78
C THR A 95 4.28 7.97 -1.09
N ARG A 96 4.65 7.26 -0.02
CA ARG A 96 3.72 6.41 0.76
C ARG A 96 2.53 7.23 1.27
N HIS A 97 2.77 8.40 1.84
CA HIS A 97 1.71 9.23 2.41
C HIS A 97 0.78 9.80 1.32
N LYS A 98 1.31 10.13 0.13
CA LYS A 98 0.47 10.49 -1.02
C LYS A 98 -0.43 9.32 -1.44
N HIS A 99 0.08 8.09 -1.50
CA HIS A 99 -0.74 6.92 -1.77
C HIS A 99 -1.85 6.74 -0.72
N MET A 100 -1.54 6.84 0.57
CA MET A 100 -2.53 6.76 1.66
C MET A 100 -3.66 7.77 1.49
N ARG A 101 -3.31 9.03 1.15
CA ARG A 101 -4.29 10.11 0.93
C ARG A 101 -5.20 9.81 -0.27
N VAL A 102 -4.62 9.38 -1.39
CA VAL A 102 -5.39 9.04 -2.60
C VAL A 102 -6.29 7.83 -2.35
N HIS A 103 -5.79 6.79 -1.70
CA HIS A 103 -6.55 5.58 -1.39
C HIS A 103 -7.73 5.90 -0.44
N THR A 104 -7.49 6.68 0.61
CA THR A 104 -8.56 7.12 1.52
C THR A 104 -9.60 7.96 0.77
N MET A 105 -9.18 8.89 -0.08
CA MET A 105 -10.08 9.68 -0.92
C MET A 105 -10.91 8.79 -1.87
N MET A 106 -10.33 7.71 -2.40
CA MET A 106 -11.07 6.73 -3.21
C MET A 106 -12.18 6.04 -2.39
N HIS A 107 -11.94 5.66 -1.14
CA HIS A 107 -13.00 5.15 -0.26
C HIS A 107 -14.10 6.17 0.01
N LEU A 108 -13.76 7.45 0.19
CA LEU A 108 -14.76 8.50 0.32
C LEU A 108 -15.58 8.69 -0.97
N MET A 109 -14.98 8.51 -2.14
CA MET A 109 -15.73 8.53 -3.40
C MET A 109 -16.71 7.36 -3.47
N CYS A 110 -16.30 6.16 -3.05
CA CYS A 110 -17.18 4.99 -3.01
C CYS A 110 -18.38 5.15 -2.07
N SER A 111 -18.31 5.99 -1.04
CA SER A 111 -19.47 6.27 -0.17
C SER A 111 -20.46 7.25 -0.80
N LEU A 112 -20.05 8.01 -1.82
CA LEU A 112 -20.87 9.01 -2.51
C LEU A 112 -21.43 8.50 -3.85
N VAL A 113 -20.76 7.53 -4.48
CA VAL A 113 -21.15 6.99 -5.78
C VAL A 113 -21.83 5.64 -5.57
N PRO A 114 -23.17 5.54 -5.73
CA PRO A 114 -23.94 4.33 -5.40
C PRO A 114 -23.90 3.30 -6.53
N PHE A 115 -22.71 3.01 -7.05
CA PHE A 115 -22.48 2.06 -8.14
C PHE A 115 -21.32 1.11 -7.79
N PRO A 116 -21.34 -0.13 -8.26
CA PRO A 116 -20.24 -1.07 -8.03
C PRO A 116 -18.92 -0.55 -8.61
N VAL A 117 -17.82 -0.72 -7.86
CA VAL A 117 -16.47 -0.47 -8.36
C VAL A 117 -16.03 -1.64 -9.22
N THR A 118 -15.58 -1.37 -10.44
CA THR A 118 -15.06 -2.38 -11.39
C THR A 118 -13.55 -2.32 -11.55
N GLY A 119 -12.91 -1.26 -11.09
CA GLY A 119 -11.47 -1.07 -11.19
C GLY A 119 -10.99 0.13 -10.39
N GLY A 120 -9.70 0.14 -10.06
CA GLY A 120 -9.07 1.24 -9.33
C GLY A 120 -7.57 1.26 -9.53
N GLN A 121 -6.98 2.45 -9.50
CA GLN A 121 -5.54 2.64 -9.49
C GLN A 121 -5.18 3.83 -8.61
N VAL A 122 -4.20 3.63 -7.74
CA VAL A 122 -3.63 4.67 -6.88
C VAL A 122 -2.30 5.13 -7.48
N GLY A 123 -1.98 6.39 -7.32
CA GLY A 123 -0.69 6.97 -7.68
C GLY A 123 -0.36 8.16 -6.79
N ALA A 124 0.91 8.56 -6.77
CA ALA A 124 1.37 9.66 -5.92
C ALA A 124 0.74 11.01 -6.30
N ASP A 125 0.41 11.20 -7.58
CA ASP A 125 -0.12 12.46 -8.10
C ASP A 125 -1.64 12.39 -8.39
N GLY A 126 -2.30 11.28 -8.06
CA GLY A 126 -3.73 11.09 -8.27
C GLY A 126 -4.13 9.62 -8.32
N GLY A 127 -5.43 9.37 -8.47
CA GLY A 127 -5.98 8.02 -8.60
C GLY A 127 -7.15 7.97 -9.56
N ARG A 128 -7.57 6.76 -9.89
CA ARG A 128 -8.70 6.47 -10.77
C ARG A 128 -9.58 5.42 -10.10
N LEU A 129 -10.89 5.61 -10.17
CA LEU A 129 -11.89 4.61 -9.86
C LEU A 129 -12.80 4.44 -11.07
N ASP A 130 -13.13 3.19 -11.36
CA ASP A 130 -14.08 2.81 -12.40
C ASP A 130 -15.34 2.29 -11.73
N PHE A 131 -16.49 2.80 -12.15
CA PHE A 131 -17.79 2.42 -11.62
C PHE A 131 -18.65 1.82 -12.73
N ASP A 132 -19.44 0.80 -12.40
CA ASP A 132 -20.46 0.23 -13.29
C ASP A 132 -21.71 1.10 -13.28
N VAL A 133 -21.73 2.13 -14.13
CA VAL A 133 -22.80 3.13 -14.19
C VAL A 133 -23.67 2.86 -15.41
N ASP A 134 -24.95 2.59 -15.18
CA ASP A 134 -25.93 2.33 -16.22
C ASP A 134 -26.34 3.61 -17.00
N ASP A 135 -26.37 4.75 -16.33
CA ASP A 135 -26.62 6.07 -16.93
C ASP A 135 -25.70 7.14 -16.30
N PRO A 136 -24.68 7.61 -17.03
CA PRO A 136 -23.74 8.63 -16.54
C PRO A 136 -24.40 9.95 -16.11
N SER A 137 -25.61 10.27 -16.60
CA SER A 137 -26.33 11.49 -16.21
C SER A 137 -26.76 11.49 -14.75
N LYS A 138 -26.78 10.31 -14.10
CA LYS A 138 -27.00 10.15 -12.65
C LYS A 138 -25.85 10.68 -11.80
N LEU A 139 -24.70 10.94 -12.41
CA LEU A 139 -23.52 11.49 -11.73
C LEU A 139 -23.34 12.96 -12.10
N ASN A 140 -23.26 13.81 -11.07
CA ASN A 140 -22.94 15.21 -11.22
C ASN A 140 -21.55 15.47 -10.63
N LYS A 141 -20.58 15.81 -11.49
CA LYS A 141 -19.17 15.96 -11.10
C LYS A 141 -18.98 17.09 -10.09
N GLU A 142 -19.63 18.23 -10.31
CA GLU A 142 -19.52 19.41 -9.44
C GLU A 142 -20.09 19.11 -8.06
N GLN A 143 -21.24 18.45 -8.00
CA GLN A 143 -21.87 18.03 -6.74
C GLN A 143 -21.01 17.00 -6.01
N LEU A 144 -20.53 15.96 -6.69
CA LEU A 144 -19.62 14.96 -6.11
C LEU A 144 -18.34 15.61 -5.56
N THR A 145 -17.80 16.61 -6.26
CA THR A 145 -16.63 17.36 -5.79
C THR A 145 -16.95 18.16 -4.54
N ALA A 146 -18.11 18.82 -4.47
CA ALA A 146 -18.54 19.56 -3.30
C ALA A 146 -18.76 18.62 -2.08
N ASP A 147 -19.43 17.49 -2.29
CA ASP A 147 -19.69 16.51 -1.24
C ASP A 147 -18.42 15.83 -0.73
N LEU A 148 -17.49 15.48 -1.63
CA LEU A 148 -16.20 14.92 -1.24
C LEU A 148 -15.41 15.91 -0.38
N ASN A 149 -15.33 17.18 -0.79
CA ASN A 149 -14.64 18.21 0.00
C ASN A 149 -15.32 18.44 1.36
N ARG A 150 -16.65 18.38 1.42
CA ARG A 150 -17.39 18.45 2.68
C ARG A 150 -17.00 17.31 3.61
N ILE A 151 -17.04 16.05 3.17
CA ILE A 151 -16.69 14.90 4.02
C ILE A 151 -15.22 14.96 4.46
N ILE A 152 -14.30 15.39 3.58
CA ILE A 152 -12.90 15.62 3.95
C ILE A 152 -12.79 16.67 5.06
N SER A 153 -13.54 17.77 4.96
CA SER A 153 -13.51 18.85 5.96
C SER A 153 -14.12 18.44 7.31
N GLU A 154 -15.05 17.48 7.31
CA GLU A 154 -15.65 16.94 8.53
C GLU A 154 -14.66 16.11 9.36
N ASN A 155 -13.56 15.63 8.75
CA ASN A 155 -12.45 14.93 9.42
C ASN A 155 -12.92 13.79 10.35
N HIS A 156 -13.84 12.96 9.85
CA HIS A 156 -14.29 11.77 10.59
C HIS A 156 -13.13 10.82 10.89
N PRO A 157 -13.15 10.12 12.03
CA PRO A 157 -12.12 9.13 12.35
C PRO A 157 -12.17 7.96 11.36
N THR A 158 -10.99 7.51 10.91
CA THR A 158 -10.82 6.31 10.10
C THR A 158 -10.17 5.21 10.96
N SER A 159 -10.74 4.02 10.94
CA SER A 159 -10.21 2.86 11.64
C SER A 159 -10.40 1.60 10.81
N ASP A 160 -9.52 0.64 10.97
CA ASP A 160 -9.63 -0.72 10.46
C ASP A 160 -9.79 -1.73 11.60
N ARG A 161 -10.29 -2.91 11.26
CA ARG A 161 -10.33 -4.07 12.17
C ARG A 161 -10.41 -5.35 11.36
N TRP A 162 -9.90 -6.43 11.95
CA TRP A 162 -10.13 -7.77 11.43
C TRP A 162 -11.54 -8.23 11.77
N ILE A 163 -12.20 -8.83 10.79
CA ILE A 163 -13.53 -9.44 10.94
C ILE A 163 -13.49 -10.90 10.50
N SER A 164 -14.40 -11.71 11.04
CA SER A 164 -14.55 -13.09 10.61
C SER A 164 -15.32 -13.18 9.28
N ASP A 165 -15.19 -14.31 8.58
CA ASP A 165 -15.97 -14.58 7.37
C ASP A 165 -17.48 -14.58 7.66
N GLU A 166 -17.89 -15.06 8.83
CA GLU A 166 -19.29 -15.05 9.28
C GLU A 166 -19.80 -13.62 9.44
N GLU A 167 -19.00 -12.73 10.05
CA GLU A 167 -19.37 -11.33 10.23
C GLU A 167 -19.47 -10.58 8.89
N MET A 168 -18.55 -10.85 7.97
CA MET A 168 -18.60 -10.31 6.61
C MET A 168 -19.88 -10.77 5.89
N ALA A 169 -20.22 -12.06 5.98
CA ALA A 169 -21.42 -12.60 5.34
C ALA A 169 -22.73 -12.05 5.94
N ALA A 170 -22.73 -11.68 7.23
CA ALA A 170 -23.88 -11.09 7.90
C ALA A 170 -24.13 -9.62 7.52
N ASN A 171 -23.11 -8.92 7.01
CA ASN A 171 -23.20 -7.51 6.59
C ASN A 171 -22.60 -7.33 5.18
N PRO A 172 -23.27 -7.85 4.14
CA PRO A 172 -22.77 -7.85 2.77
C PRO A 172 -22.74 -6.46 2.12
#